data_AF-A0A9E2R417-F1
#
_entry.id   AF-A0A9E2R417-F1
#
_cell.length_a   1.000
_cell.length_b   1.000
_cell.length_c   1.000
_cell.angle_alpha   90.00
_cell.angle_beta   90.00
_cell.angle_gamma   90.00
#
_symmetry.space_group_name_H-M   'P 1'
#
loop_
_entity.id
_entity.type
_entity.pdbx_description
1 polymer ?
#
loop_
_entity_poly.entity_id
_entity_poly.type
_entity_poly.pdbx_seq_one_letter_code
_entity_poly.pdbx_strand_id
1 'polypeptide(L)'
;MEHRNHQTATDSSRPSVGRSENQTGRREIHALGREVPFPATARSVTAGRLRPRVRGLWWGLLLLALPCAVVPAHAQARHLNLFIWSEYIDPSIVADFEKRFDCKVTIDVYEEEESMMSKLLGGGDALYDVIVPSNQLVPALIKLKLLTPLPRASLPNLRNLEPQFANARYDPGNRYTIPFQWGTLGIYLRNPKHRVIEES
;
A
#
# COMPACT_ATOMS: atom_id res chain seq x y z
N MET A 1 37.48 -26.65 -52.93
CA MET A 1 36.97 -27.99 -52.55
C MET A 1 36.02 -27.77 -51.36
N GLU A 2 34.89 -27.10 -51.45
CA GLU A 2 33.74 -27.25 -52.37
C GLU A 2 33.20 -28.67 -52.38
N HIS A 3 32.14 -28.91 -51.59
CA HIS A 3 31.00 -29.72 -51.99
C HIS A 3 29.73 -29.14 -51.35
N ARG A 4 28.93 -28.51 -52.21
CA ARG A 4 27.53 -28.15 -52.08
C ARG A 4 26.73 -29.21 -52.87
N ASN A 5 25.57 -29.64 -52.37
CA ASN A 5 24.36 -30.13 -53.08
C ASN A 5 23.60 -31.14 -52.20
N HIS A 6 22.26 -31.23 -52.22
CA HIS A 6 21.15 -30.41 -52.72
C HIS A 6 19.85 -31.07 -52.20
N GLN A 7 18.85 -30.23 -51.86
CA GLN A 7 17.40 -30.30 -52.17
C GLN A 7 16.62 -31.60 -51.88
N THR A 8 15.43 -31.57 -51.28
CA THR A 8 14.14 -31.00 -51.75
C THR A 8 13.23 -30.71 -50.52
N ALA A 9 12.53 -29.58 -50.35
CA ALA A 9 11.48 -28.93 -51.14
C ALA A 9 10.21 -29.79 -51.34
N THR A 10 9.20 -29.58 -50.48
CA THR A 10 7.78 -29.56 -50.89
C THR A 10 7.05 -28.44 -50.15
N ASP A 11 6.49 -27.58 -51.00
CA ASP A 11 5.69 -26.39 -50.77
C ASP A 11 4.22 -26.72 -51.11
N SER A 12 3.31 -25.83 -50.71
CA SER A 12 1.90 -25.71 -51.12
C SER A 12 0.95 -26.71 -50.43
N SER A 13 -0.22 -26.35 -49.92
CA SER A 13 -1.17 -25.35 -50.42
C SER A 13 -2.22 -25.03 -49.33
N ARG A 14 -2.47 -23.73 -49.08
CA ARG A 14 -3.82 -23.22 -48.71
C ARG A 14 -4.75 -23.37 -49.93
N PRO A 15 -6.08 -23.51 -49.78
CA PRO A 15 -6.98 -22.34 -49.64
C PRO A 15 -8.27 -22.71 -48.84
N SER A 16 -9.32 -21.93 -48.58
CA SER A 16 -9.74 -20.52 -48.71
C SER A 16 -11.10 -20.41 -47.99
N VAL A 17 -11.38 -19.23 -47.41
CA VAL A 17 -12.66 -18.49 -47.49
C VAL A 17 -13.98 -19.28 -47.29
N GLY A 18 -14.65 -18.96 -46.19
CA GLY A 18 -16.10 -19.11 -46.04
C GLY A 18 -16.71 -17.80 -45.54
N ARG A 19 -16.88 -16.83 -46.45
CA ARG A 19 -17.79 -15.69 -46.28
C ARG A 19 -19.17 -16.16 -46.73
N SER A 20 -20.13 -16.20 -45.81
CA SER A 20 -21.55 -16.20 -46.17
C SER A 20 -22.20 -14.97 -45.54
N GLU A 21 -22.68 -14.13 -46.43
CA GLU A 21 -23.43 -12.90 -46.22
C GLU A 21 -24.92 -13.23 -46.43
N ASN A 22 -25.81 -12.36 -45.94
CA ASN A 22 -27.27 -12.34 -46.13
C ASN A 22 -28.09 -13.26 -45.19
N GLN A 23 -29.25 -12.85 -44.65
CA GLN A 23 -30.10 -11.68 -44.90
C GLN A 23 -31.15 -11.57 -43.78
N THR A 24 -31.62 -10.35 -43.56
CA THR A 24 -33.04 -10.01 -43.29
C THR A 24 -33.69 -10.52 -42.00
N GLY A 25 -33.87 -9.60 -41.05
CA GLY A 25 -34.73 -9.80 -39.90
C GLY A 25 -35.05 -8.52 -39.12
N ARG A 26 -35.36 -7.42 -39.81
CA ARG A 26 -36.10 -6.31 -39.19
C ARG A 26 -37.51 -6.81 -38.84
N ARG A 27 -37.83 -6.93 -37.54
CA ARG A 27 -39.18 -6.89 -36.98
C ARG A 27 -39.08 -6.20 -35.62
N GLU A 28 -39.48 -4.93 -35.58
CA GLU A 28 -40.78 -4.49 -35.02
C GLU A 28 -40.71 -4.30 -33.49
N ILE A 29 -40.44 -3.05 -33.14
CA ILE A 29 -41.18 -2.25 -32.15
C ILE A 29 -42.48 -2.89 -31.65
N HIS A 30 -42.57 -3.15 -30.34
CA HIS A 30 -43.85 -3.11 -29.64
C HIS A 30 -43.67 -2.50 -28.24
N ALA A 31 -44.38 -1.39 -28.08
CA ALA A 31 -44.46 -0.57 -26.90
C ALA A 31 -45.15 -1.29 -25.74
N LEU A 32 -44.66 -1.07 -24.53
CA LEU A 32 -45.49 -1.05 -23.33
C LEU A 32 -45.05 0.14 -22.47
N GLY A 33 -45.78 1.24 -22.65
CA GLY A 33 -45.73 2.39 -21.78
C GLY A 33 -46.34 2.08 -20.41
N ARG A 34 -45.66 2.53 -19.36
CA ARG A 34 -46.30 3.02 -18.15
C ARG A 34 -45.64 4.34 -17.82
N GLU A 35 -46.28 5.40 -18.27
CA GLU A 35 -45.99 6.76 -17.86
C GLU A 35 -46.28 6.90 -16.36
N VAL A 36 -45.32 7.44 -15.61
CA VAL A 36 -45.50 7.85 -14.21
C VAL A 36 -45.60 9.37 -14.23
N PRO A 37 -46.79 9.96 -14.02
CA PRO A 37 -46.93 11.40 -14.08
C PRO A 37 -46.41 12.05 -12.79
N PHE A 38 -45.36 12.86 -12.93
CA PHE A 38 -45.00 13.90 -11.97
C PHE A 38 -46.08 14.99 -12.02
N PRO A 39 -46.70 15.40 -10.90
CA PRO A 39 -47.51 16.61 -10.91
C PRO A 39 -46.60 17.84 -10.96
N ALA A 40 -46.81 18.59 -12.03
CA ALA A 40 -46.29 19.92 -12.27
C ALA A 40 -46.74 20.92 -11.20
N THR A 41 -45.84 21.85 -10.94
CA THR A 41 -46.02 23.08 -10.18
C THR A 41 -47.19 23.91 -10.70
N ALA A 42 -48.16 24.20 -9.82
CA ALA A 42 -49.13 25.26 -10.02
C ALA A 42 -48.80 26.44 -9.10
N ARG A 43 -48.55 27.59 -9.73
CA ARG A 43 -48.28 28.88 -9.12
C ARG A 43 -49.59 29.66 -8.97
N SER A 44 -49.55 30.63 -8.07
CA SER A 44 -50.41 31.82 -7.90
C SER A 44 -51.51 31.74 -6.85
N VAL A 45 -51.31 32.49 -5.76
CA VAL A 45 -52.26 33.54 -5.33
C VAL A 45 -51.44 34.71 -4.77
N THR A 46 -51.86 35.90 -5.16
CA THR A 46 -51.24 37.21 -4.94
C THR A 46 -51.72 37.84 -3.63
N ALA A 47 -50.89 38.74 -3.12
CA ALA A 47 -51.25 39.92 -2.32
C ALA A 47 -51.67 39.74 -0.84
N GLY A 48 -50.76 40.15 0.04
CA GLY A 48 -51.03 40.46 1.44
C GLY A 48 -49.96 41.39 1.98
N ARG A 49 -50.01 42.66 1.54
CA ARG A 49 -49.20 43.78 2.06
C ARG A 49 -49.61 44.00 3.52
N LEU A 50 -48.64 44.06 4.45
CA LEU A 50 -48.64 44.93 5.65
C LEU A 50 -47.29 44.80 6.40
N ARG A 51 -46.53 45.90 6.40
CA ARG A 51 -45.53 46.27 7.41
C ARG A 51 -46.27 47.16 8.43
N PRO A 52 -45.91 47.26 9.74
CA PRO A 52 -44.54 47.58 10.17
C PRO A 52 -44.07 47.06 11.55
N ARG A 53 -42.75 47.21 11.76
CA ARG A 53 -42.03 47.60 13.00
C ARG A 53 -42.51 47.08 14.36
N VAL A 54 -41.72 46.19 14.95
CA VAL A 54 -41.23 46.39 16.33
C VAL A 54 -39.77 45.93 16.42
N ARG A 55 -38.88 46.89 16.65
CA ARG A 55 -37.51 46.68 17.13
C ARG A 55 -37.61 46.52 18.64
N GLY A 56 -37.01 45.48 19.22
CA GLY A 56 -36.97 45.37 20.67
C GLY A 56 -36.34 44.07 21.18
N LEU A 57 -35.07 44.16 21.55
CA LEU A 57 -34.63 43.79 22.89
C LEU A 57 -34.65 42.29 23.27
N TRP A 58 -33.75 41.49 22.67
CA TRP A 58 -33.21 40.27 23.30
C TRP A 58 -31.71 40.15 23.00
N TRP A 59 -30.94 41.17 23.40
CA TRP A 59 -29.47 41.19 23.32
C TRP A 59 -28.91 41.52 24.69
N GLY A 60 -29.13 40.64 25.65
CA GLY A 60 -28.67 40.86 27.02
C GLY A 60 -28.74 39.58 27.83
N LEU A 61 -27.57 39.19 28.34
CA LEU A 61 -27.35 38.26 29.44
C LEU A 61 -27.20 36.76 29.08
N LEU A 62 -26.02 36.38 28.57
CA LEU A 62 -25.20 35.31 29.22
C LEU A 62 -23.74 35.36 28.71
N LEU A 63 -23.06 36.46 29.00
CA LEU A 63 -21.58 36.49 29.05
C LEU A 63 -21.15 35.79 30.35
N LEU A 64 -21.29 34.46 30.39
CA LEU A 64 -20.63 33.64 31.39
C LEU A 64 -19.21 33.41 30.85
N ALA A 65 -18.25 34.13 31.42
CA ALA A 65 -16.84 33.97 31.12
C ALA A 65 -16.42 32.51 31.34
N LEU A 66 -16.21 31.77 30.24
CA LEU A 66 -15.44 30.53 30.28
C LEU A 66 -13.99 30.92 30.53
N PRO A 67 -13.35 30.52 31.65
CA PRO A 67 -11.91 30.49 31.69
C PRO A 67 -11.49 29.49 30.63
N CYS A 68 -10.79 29.96 29.60
CA CYS A 68 -10.07 29.09 28.68
C CYS A 68 -9.01 28.36 29.52
N ALA A 69 -9.38 27.19 30.06
CA ALA A 69 -8.42 26.29 30.66
C ALA A 69 -7.50 25.85 29.52
N VAL A 70 -6.32 26.47 29.47
CA VAL A 70 -5.23 26.06 28.59
C VAL A 70 -4.79 24.71 29.14
N VAL A 71 -5.42 23.63 28.65
CA VAL A 71 -4.95 22.27 28.94
C VAL A 71 -3.56 22.20 28.30
N PRO A 72 -2.48 22.03 29.08
CA PRO A 72 -1.19 21.78 28.49
C PRO A 72 -1.32 20.51 27.66
N ALA A 73 -1.14 20.63 26.35
CA ALA A 73 -1.04 19.49 25.47
C ALA A 73 0.14 18.66 25.97
N HIS A 74 -0.15 17.59 26.73
CA HIS A 74 0.86 16.59 27.06
C HIS A 74 1.40 16.09 25.73
N ALA A 75 2.69 16.34 25.48
CA ALA A 75 3.40 15.73 24.38
C ALA A 75 3.19 14.22 24.52
N GLN A 76 2.40 13.64 23.61
CA GLN A 76 2.18 12.20 23.58
C GLN A 76 3.56 11.55 23.45
N ALA A 77 3.89 10.66 24.39
CA ALA A 77 5.14 9.92 24.34
C ALA A 77 5.22 9.23 22.97
N ARG A 78 6.25 9.59 22.19
CA ARG A 78 6.42 9.04 20.84
C ARG A 78 6.87 7.61 20.98
N HIS A 79 6.08 6.68 20.44
CA HIS A 79 6.39 5.27 20.43
C HIS A 79 6.54 4.77 18.99
N LEU A 80 7.44 3.81 18.78
CA LEU A 80 7.63 3.13 17.50
C LEU A 80 7.69 1.62 17.75
N ASN A 81 6.78 0.88 17.13
CA ASN A 81 6.76 -0.57 17.17
C ASN A 81 7.41 -1.14 15.90
N LEU A 82 8.54 -1.83 16.07
CA LEU A 82 9.32 -2.46 15.01
C LEU A 82 9.20 -3.99 15.09
N PHE A 83 8.89 -4.62 13.95
CA PHE A 83 8.93 -6.08 13.82
C PHE A 83 9.98 -6.50 12.79
N ILE A 84 11.04 -7.17 13.23
CA ILE A 84 12.24 -7.42 12.42
C ILE A 84 12.79 -8.83 12.65
N TRP A 85 13.62 -9.31 11.73
CA TRP A 85 14.43 -10.51 11.94
C TRP A 85 15.31 -10.38 13.19
N SER A 86 15.53 -11.51 13.88
CA SER A 86 16.53 -11.57 14.94
C SER A 86 17.93 -11.18 14.43
N GLU A 87 18.73 -10.52 15.27
CA GLU A 87 20.11 -10.09 14.98
C GLU A 87 20.31 -9.05 13.85
N TYR A 88 19.24 -8.47 13.29
CA TYR A 88 19.34 -7.51 12.17
C TYR A 88 19.62 -6.07 12.58
N ILE A 89 19.44 -5.72 13.86
CA ILE A 89 19.63 -4.37 14.36
C ILE A 89 20.45 -4.38 15.65
N ASP A 90 21.50 -3.56 15.68
CA ASP A 90 22.31 -3.38 16.87
C ASP A 90 21.53 -2.54 17.91
N PRO A 91 21.42 -3.00 19.17
CA PRO A 91 20.73 -2.26 20.23
C PRO A 91 21.26 -0.83 20.44
N SER A 92 22.53 -0.57 20.14
CA SER A 92 23.12 0.77 20.24
C SER A 92 22.51 1.76 19.22
N ILE A 93 22.20 1.29 18.00
CA ILE A 93 21.52 2.10 16.97
C ILE A 93 20.13 2.52 17.47
N VAL A 94 19.44 1.60 18.15
CA VAL A 94 18.10 1.84 18.72
C VAL A 94 18.19 2.89 19.83
N ALA A 95 19.15 2.75 20.75
CA ALA A 95 19.38 3.71 21.83
C ALA A 95 19.70 5.11 21.30
N ASP A 96 20.56 5.21 20.28
CA ASP A 96 20.88 6.49 19.62
C ASP A 96 19.65 7.09 18.93
N PHE A 97 18.81 6.27 18.31
CA PHE A 97 17.55 6.71 17.69
C PHE A 97 16.58 7.24 18.74
N GLU A 98 16.32 6.48 19.81
CA GLU A 98 15.45 6.88 20.93
C GLU A 98 15.89 8.23 21.51
N LYS A 99 17.19 8.39 21.77
CA LYS A 99 17.76 9.63 22.31
C LYS A 99 17.64 10.80 21.34
N ARG A 100 17.87 10.57 20.04
CA ARG A 100 17.85 11.62 19.02
C ARG A 100 16.45 12.16 18.76
N PHE A 101 15.45 11.28 18.79
CA PHE A 101 14.08 11.62 18.41
C PHE A 101 13.11 11.75 19.58
N ASP A 102 13.60 11.59 20.81
CA ASP A 102 12.82 11.62 22.04
C ASP A 102 11.61 10.69 21.94
N CYS A 103 11.90 9.43 21.64
CA CYS A 103 10.90 8.38 21.45
C CYS A 103 11.33 7.07 22.08
N LYS A 104 10.37 6.17 22.30
CA LYS A 104 10.60 4.80 22.73
C LYS A 104 10.37 3.84 21.57
N VAL A 105 11.28 2.91 21.34
CA VAL A 105 11.19 1.86 20.33
C VAL A 105 10.94 0.53 21.04
N THR A 106 9.87 -0.16 20.67
CA THR A 106 9.64 -1.55 21.05
C THR A 106 9.97 -2.43 19.85
N ILE A 107 10.80 -3.45 20.07
CA ILE A 107 11.23 -4.36 19.02
C ILE A 107 10.69 -5.75 19.34
N ASP A 108 9.88 -6.25 18.43
CA ASP A 108 9.55 -7.66 18.34
C ASP A 108 10.45 -8.29 17.28
N VAL A 109 10.91 -9.51 17.56
CA VAL A 109 11.73 -10.29 16.62
C VAL A 109 11.00 -11.53 16.15
N TYR A 110 11.36 -11.99 14.94
CA TYR A 110 10.96 -13.30 14.42
C TYR A 110 12.14 -14.02 13.78
N GLU A 111 12.04 -15.34 13.72
CA GLU A 111 13.05 -16.23 13.11
C GLU A 111 12.51 -16.98 11.89
N GLU A 112 11.19 -16.98 11.70
CA GLU A 112 10.51 -17.65 10.60
C GLU A 112 9.51 -16.72 9.92
N GLU A 113 9.50 -16.76 8.59
CA GLU A 113 8.58 -15.98 7.76
C GLU A 113 7.11 -16.30 8.03
N GLU A 114 6.79 -17.58 8.29
CA GLU A 114 5.43 -18.02 8.56
C GLU A 114 4.90 -17.47 9.89
N SER A 115 5.76 -17.37 10.91
CA SER A 115 5.42 -16.76 12.20
C SER A 115 5.08 -15.27 12.03
N MET A 116 5.91 -14.54 11.28
CA MET A 116 5.65 -13.13 10.96
C MET A 116 4.33 -12.96 10.22
N MET A 117 4.09 -13.76 9.17
CA MET A 117 2.87 -13.68 8.37
C MET A 117 1.63 -14.02 9.21
N SER A 118 1.69 -15.06 10.04
CA SER A 118 0.60 -15.46 10.92
C SER A 118 0.22 -14.34 11.90
N LYS A 119 1.22 -13.66 12.48
CA LYS A 119 1.00 -12.54 13.39
C LYS A 119 0.31 -11.36 12.68
N LEU A 120 0.75 -11.01 11.48
CA LEU A 120 0.13 -9.94 10.69
C LEU A 120 -1.30 -10.28 10.28
N LEU A 121 -1.57 -11.52 9.84
CA LEU A 121 -2.93 -11.98 9.50
C LEU A 121 -3.87 -12.00 10.72
N GLY A 122 -3.33 -12.21 11.91
CA GLY A 122 -4.06 -12.18 13.19
C GLY A 122 -4.41 -10.77 13.69
N GLY A 123 -4.20 -9.72 12.89
CA GLY A 123 -4.41 -8.31 13.28
C GLY A 123 -3.16 -7.61 13.82
N GLY A 124 -1.99 -8.23 13.66
CA GLY A 124 -0.70 -7.63 14.04
C GLY A 124 -0.33 -6.42 13.18
N ASP A 125 -0.96 -6.22 12.01
CA ASP A 125 -0.78 -5.02 11.18
C ASP A 125 -1.18 -3.72 11.90
N ALA A 126 -2.11 -3.80 12.86
CA ALA A 126 -2.46 -2.66 13.72
C ALA A 126 -1.48 -2.42 14.88
N LEU A 127 -0.56 -3.37 15.13
CA LEU A 127 0.39 -3.31 16.25
C LEU A 127 1.75 -2.74 15.86
N TYR A 128 2.14 -2.84 14.59
CA TYR A 128 3.47 -2.47 14.11
C TYR A 128 3.45 -1.27 13.18
N ASP A 129 4.36 -0.33 13.43
CA ASP A 129 4.57 0.83 12.57
C ASP A 129 5.51 0.49 11.40
N VAL A 130 6.52 -0.35 11.68
CA VAL A 130 7.52 -0.77 10.70
C VAL A 130 7.74 -2.27 10.81
N ILE A 131 7.75 -2.94 9.66
CA ILE A 131 8.10 -4.35 9.54
C ILE A 131 9.24 -4.52 8.53
N VAL A 132 10.07 -5.55 8.69
CA VAL A 132 11.23 -5.83 7.81
C VAL A 132 11.13 -7.22 7.17
N PRO A 133 10.12 -7.45 6.30
CA PRO A 133 9.88 -8.76 5.69
C PRO A 133 10.94 -9.09 4.63
N SER A 134 11.10 -10.38 4.35
CA SER A 134 11.78 -10.83 3.13
C SER A 134 11.04 -10.40 1.87
N ASN A 135 11.79 -10.15 0.80
CA ASN A 135 11.24 -9.74 -0.50
C ASN A 135 10.18 -10.70 -1.09
N GLN A 136 10.25 -11.98 -0.75
CA GLN A 136 9.32 -13.01 -1.22
C GLN A 136 7.89 -12.81 -0.68
N LEU A 137 7.75 -12.25 0.52
CA LEU A 137 6.45 -12.03 1.16
C LEU A 137 5.78 -10.72 0.72
N VAL A 138 6.57 -9.74 0.26
CA VAL A 138 6.07 -8.40 -0.11
C VAL A 138 4.88 -8.44 -1.07
N PRO A 139 4.88 -9.22 -2.17
CA PRO A 139 3.73 -9.29 -3.06
C PRO A 139 2.43 -9.75 -2.37
N ALA A 140 2.54 -10.70 -1.43
CA ALA A 140 1.40 -11.18 -0.66
C ALA A 140 0.89 -10.10 0.30
N LEU A 141 1.81 -9.41 1.01
CA LEU A 141 1.48 -8.31 1.92
C LEU A 141 0.76 -7.15 1.20
N ILE A 142 1.23 -6.78 0.00
CA ILE A 142 0.57 -5.78 -0.85
C ILE A 142 -0.83 -6.25 -1.26
N LYS A 143 -0.96 -7.49 -1.73
CA LYS A 143 -2.25 -8.06 -2.18
C LYS A 143 -3.28 -8.09 -1.04
N LEU A 144 -2.84 -8.41 0.16
CA LEU A 144 -3.66 -8.46 1.37
C LEU A 144 -3.90 -7.08 2.00
N LYS A 145 -3.31 -6.01 1.44
CA LYS A 145 -3.41 -4.62 1.92
C LYS A 145 -2.87 -4.43 3.34
N LEU A 146 -1.84 -5.21 3.70
CA LEU A 146 -1.16 -5.10 5.00
C LEU A 146 -0.02 -4.07 4.98
N LEU A 147 0.23 -3.41 3.84
CA LEU A 147 1.23 -2.35 3.69
C LEU A 147 0.58 -1.05 3.20
N THR A 148 1.03 0.06 3.79
CA THR A 148 0.66 1.40 3.35
C THR A 148 1.70 1.95 2.38
N PRO A 149 1.33 2.69 1.31
CA PRO A 149 2.29 3.34 0.44
C PRO A 149 3.19 4.31 1.22
N LEU A 150 4.48 4.32 0.89
CA LEU A 150 5.46 5.13 1.62
C LEU A 150 5.36 6.62 1.26
N PRO A 151 5.36 7.52 2.26
CA PRO A 151 5.37 8.96 2.02
C PRO A 151 6.76 9.42 1.57
N ARG A 152 7.02 9.40 0.26
CA ARG A 152 8.36 9.69 -0.31
C ARG A 152 8.95 11.04 0.10
N ALA A 153 8.11 12.05 0.28
CA ALA A 153 8.56 13.37 0.72
C ALA A 153 9.22 13.35 2.11
N SER A 154 8.85 12.39 2.96
CA SER A 154 9.39 12.21 4.32
C SER A 154 10.65 11.33 4.34
N LEU A 155 11.13 10.85 3.18
CA LEU A 155 12.22 9.90 3.06
C LEU A 155 13.38 10.48 2.23
N PRO A 156 14.01 11.58 2.67
CA PRO A 156 15.04 12.28 1.89
C PRO A 156 16.31 11.45 1.65
N ASN A 157 16.51 10.40 2.46
CA ASN A 157 17.65 9.49 2.36
C ASN A 157 17.49 8.39 1.30
N LEU A 158 16.34 8.30 0.61
CA LEU A 158 16.18 7.39 -0.55
C LEU A 158 17.19 7.67 -1.66
N ARG A 159 17.73 8.90 -1.72
CA ARG A 159 18.81 9.28 -2.63
C ARG A 159 20.11 8.48 -2.41
N ASN A 160 20.29 7.85 -1.25
CA ASN A 160 21.47 7.08 -0.91
C ASN A 160 21.38 5.62 -1.40
N LEU A 161 20.25 5.22 -1.98
CA LEU A 161 20.09 3.87 -2.52
C LEU A 161 20.91 3.70 -3.79
N GLU A 162 21.60 2.57 -3.90
CA GLU A 162 22.25 2.17 -5.13
C GLU A 162 21.20 1.95 -6.24
N PRO A 163 21.50 2.29 -7.52
CA PRO A 163 20.53 2.18 -8.61
C PRO A 163 19.86 0.81 -8.74
N GLN A 164 20.57 -0.28 -8.43
CA GLN A 164 20.02 -1.64 -8.48
C GLN A 164 18.89 -1.90 -7.48
N PHE A 165 18.82 -1.14 -6.39
CA PHE A 165 17.76 -1.26 -5.37
C PHE A 165 16.68 -0.19 -5.48
N ALA A 166 16.77 0.73 -6.44
CA ALA A 166 15.82 1.83 -6.60
C ALA A 166 14.48 1.39 -7.23
N ASN A 167 14.42 0.19 -7.82
CA ASN A 167 13.23 -0.33 -8.48
C ASN A 167 13.13 -1.85 -8.32
N ALA A 168 12.59 -2.29 -7.18
CA ALA A 168 12.42 -3.70 -6.88
C ALA A 168 11.37 -4.36 -7.80
N ARG A 169 11.66 -5.56 -8.31
CA ARG A 169 10.73 -6.32 -9.16
C ARG A 169 9.42 -6.70 -8.42
N TYR A 170 9.51 -6.92 -7.12
CA TYR A 170 8.39 -7.29 -6.25
C TYR A 170 7.55 -6.08 -5.78
N ASP A 171 8.09 -4.87 -5.90
CA ASP A 171 7.43 -3.60 -5.59
C ASP A 171 7.90 -2.52 -6.57
N PRO A 172 7.35 -2.50 -7.80
CA PRO A 172 7.80 -1.59 -8.84
C PRO A 172 7.77 -0.12 -8.40
N GLY A 173 8.94 0.51 -8.53
CA GLY A 173 9.20 1.87 -8.11
C GLY A 173 9.39 2.04 -6.60
N ASN A 174 9.47 0.96 -5.79
CA ASN A 174 9.58 1.00 -4.33
C ASN A 174 8.45 1.82 -3.70
N ARG A 175 7.20 1.46 -4.01
CA ARG A 175 6.01 2.20 -3.55
C ARG A 175 5.67 1.88 -2.10
N TYR A 176 5.93 0.65 -1.66
CA TYR A 176 5.57 0.14 -0.35
C TYR A 176 6.81 -0.19 0.50
N THR A 177 7.96 -0.42 -0.13
CA THR A 177 9.15 -0.97 0.54
C THR A 177 10.41 -0.15 0.31
N ILE A 178 11.36 -0.28 1.23
CA ILE A 178 12.73 0.25 1.14
C ILE A 178 13.68 -0.91 1.42
N PRO A 179 14.74 -1.09 0.62
CA PRO A 179 15.76 -2.11 0.91
C PRO A 179 16.46 -1.81 2.24
N PHE A 180 16.53 -2.81 3.12
CA PHE A 180 17.21 -2.71 4.42
C PHE A 180 18.56 -3.41 4.39
N GLN A 181 18.55 -4.72 4.18
CA GLN A 181 19.73 -5.56 4.00
C GLN A 181 19.52 -6.48 2.80
N TRP A 182 20.64 -6.92 2.21
CA TRP A 182 20.64 -7.88 1.12
C TRP A 182 21.85 -8.80 1.26
N GLY A 183 21.77 -9.98 0.65
CA GLY A 183 22.86 -10.95 0.66
C GLY A 183 22.77 -11.91 -0.52
N THR A 184 23.73 -12.82 -0.58
CA THR A 184 23.75 -13.91 -1.56
C THR A 184 23.65 -15.24 -0.84
N LEU A 185 23.07 -16.22 -1.51
CA LEU A 185 23.25 -17.62 -1.13
C LEU A 185 24.67 -18.04 -1.48
N GLY A 186 25.35 -18.70 -0.55
CA GLY A 186 26.71 -19.21 -0.73
C GLY A 186 26.93 -20.49 0.06
N ILE A 187 27.95 -21.26 -0.33
CA ILE A 187 28.36 -22.47 0.38
C ILE A 187 29.63 -22.13 1.17
N TYR A 188 29.56 -22.24 2.50
CA TYR A 188 30.71 -22.08 3.37
C TYR A 188 31.30 -23.45 3.72
N LEU A 189 32.56 -23.68 3.33
CA LEU A 189 33.29 -24.90 3.67
C LEU A 189 34.33 -24.60 4.75
N ARG A 190 34.26 -25.34 5.86
CA ARG A 190 35.32 -25.33 6.86
C ARG A 190 36.59 -25.91 6.23
N ASN A 191 37.68 -25.13 6.22
CA ASN A 191 38.97 -25.62 5.76
C ASN A 191 39.49 -26.72 6.72
N PRO A 192 39.79 -27.94 6.24
CA PRO A 192 40.21 -29.05 7.09
C PRO A 192 41.61 -28.90 7.69
N LYS A 193 42.38 -27.86 7.35
CA LYS A 193 43.73 -27.62 7.91
C LYS A 193 43.77 -27.29 9.41
N HIS A 194 42.62 -27.15 10.06
CA HIS A 194 42.51 -27.00 11.51
C HIS A 194 41.68 -28.17 12.09
N ARG A 195 42.21 -29.40 11.98
CA ARG A 195 41.73 -30.52 12.79
C ARG A 195 42.39 -30.37 14.16
N VAL A 196 41.60 -30.09 15.20
CA VAL A 196 42.08 -30.27 16.58
C VAL A 196 42.41 -31.76 16.69
N ILE A 197 43.70 -32.06 16.83
CA ILE A 197 44.14 -33.39 17.19
C ILE A 197 43.87 -33.44 18.69
N GLU A 198 42.74 -34.04 19.10
CA GLU A 198 42.61 -34.48 20.49
C GLU A 198 43.65 -35.60 20.66
N GLU A 199 44.75 -35.27 21.34
CA GLU A 199 45.68 -36.28 21.84
C GLU A 199 45.04 -36.99 23.03
N SER A 200 45.00 -38.33 22.90
CA SER A 200 44.70 -39.40 23.86
C SER A 200 43.27 -39.52 24.41
#